data_AF-A0A6C1QFQ8-F1
#
_entry.id   AF-A0A6C1QFQ8-F1
#
_cell.length_a   1.000
_cell.length_b   1.000
_cell.length_c   1.000
_cell.angle_alpha   90.00
_cell.angle_beta   90.00
_cell.angle_gamma   90.00
#
_symmetry.space_group_name_H-M   'P 1'
#
loop_
_entity.id
_entity.type
_entity.pdbx_description
1 polymer ?
#
loop_
_entity_poly.entity_id
_entity_poly.type
_entity_poly.pdbx_seq_one_letter_code
_entity_poly.pdbx_strand_id
1 'polypeptide(L)'
;MQKTAKNSIVKPDNLVFILPLAALVIVTFFTAQSNTPVIIMSIILVTGLMAYFTFRFHLQVLLLKTTALTLPFSIEIPFLMESKLRFPGEIFILTAAMVLIFEILKKPYKELTNAFHREFLWITPFIMAFIISIPFSEMIFVSAKFSFVNILYISVFLIFLGRHLRKNPGLFSRLLLLYGVGIIVVWIWGFYRLWQWEFNPVVMRGIFQPFYKDHTIFGAS
;
A
#
# COMPACT_ATOMS: atom_id res chain seq x y z
N MET A 1 -16.69 6.52 -43.53
CA MET A 1 -15.29 6.85 -43.17
C MET A 1 -15.14 6.87 -41.66
N GLN A 2 -14.76 5.75 -41.06
CA GLN A 2 -14.48 5.65 -39.62
C GLN A 2 -13.03 6.05 -39.36
N LYS A 3 -12.81 7.16 -38.65
CA LYS A 3 -11.49 7.52 -38.11
C LYS A 3 -11.16 6.55 -36.98
N THR A 4 -10.28 5.59 -37.27
CA THR A 4 -9.58 4.78 -36.28
C THR A 4 -8.69 5.69 -35.43
N ALA A 5 -9.16 6.01 -34.22
CA ALA A 5 -8.36 6.69 -33.22
C ALA A 5 -7.22 5.76 -32.78
N LYS A 6 -6.06 5.95 -33.39
CA LYS A 6 -4.80 5.32 -33.03
C LYS A 6 -4.42 5.81 -31.63
N ASN A 7 -4.80 5.05 -30.60
CA ASN A 7 -4.31 5.23 -29.24
C ASN A 7 -2.79 5.05 -29.25
N SER A 8 -2.06 6.15 -29.36
CA SER A 8 -0.61 6.17 -29.15
C SER A 8 -0.36 5.80 -27.70
N ILE A 9 0.10 4.56 -27.49
CA ILE A 9 0.66 4.11 -26.23
C ILE A 9 1.93 4.93 -26.02
N VAL A 10 1.81 6.05 -25.31
CA VAL A 10 2.95 6.85 -24.88
C VAL A 10 3.78 5.93 -23.99
N LYS A 11 4.95 5.50 -24.46
CA LYS A 11 5.92 4.82 -23.60
C LYS A 11 6.28 5.81 -22.49
N PRO A 12 6.06 5.48 -21.21
CA PRO A 12 6.43 6.38 -20.13
C PRO A 12 7.95 6.54 -20.15
N ASP A 13 8.42 7.76 -20.41
CA ASP A 13 9.84 8.09 -20.33
C ASP A 13 10.32 7.86 -18.89
N ASN A 14 11.55 7.32 -18.74
CA ASN A 14 12.17 7.02 -17.45
C ASN A 14 12.21 8.24 -16.49
N LEU A 15 12.06 9.47 -17.02
CA LEU A 15 11.94 10.71 -16.24
C LEU A 15 10.68 10.79 -15.38
N VAL A 16 9.56 10.19 -15.79
CA VAL A 16 8.33 10.13 -15.00
C VAL A 16 8.51 9.25 -13.77
N PHE A 17 9.46 8.31 -13.79
CA PHE A 17 9.82 7.45 -12.64
C PHE A 17 10.71 8.15 -11.61
N ILE A 18 11.58 9.06 -12.05
CA ILE A 18 12.55 9.73 -11.17
C ILE A 18 11.84 10.76 -10.28
N LEU A 19 10.81 11.44 -10.78
CA LEU A 19 10.10 12.49 -10.05
C LEU A 19 9.39 12.02 -8.76
N PRO A 20 8.57 10.97 -8.74
CA PRO A 20 7.92 10.50 -7.51
C PRO A 20 8.91 9.83 -6.55
N LEU A 21 9.94 9.17 -7.06
CA LEU A 21 11.00 8.57 -6.23
C LEU A 21 11.86 9.67 -5.58
N ALA A 22 12.21 10.72 -6.34
CA ALA A 22 12.91 11.89 -5.82
C ALA A 22 12.04 12.67 -4.84
N ALA A 23 10.74 12.82 -5.11
CA ALA A 23 9.80 13.44 -4.17
C ALA A 23 9.69 12.63 -2.85
N LEU A 24 9.71 11.30 -2.94
CA LEU A 24 9.73 10.41 -1.78
C LEU A 24 11.04 10.57 -0.98
N VAL A 25 12.19 10.66 -1.65
CA VAL A 25 13.51 10.90 -1.03
C VAL A 25 13.61 12.30 -0.41
N ILE A 26 13.02 13.31 -1.05
CA ILE A 26 12.94 14.67 -0.53
C ILE A 26 12.05 14.69 0.71
N VAL A 27 10.90 14.00 0.70
CA VAL A 27 10.05 13.89 1.89
C VAL A 27 10.75 13.13 3.00
N THR A 28 11.42 12.01 2.76
CA THR A 28 12.15 11.31 3.81
C THR A 28 13.28 12.18 4.40
N PHE A 29 13.96 12.97 3.58
CA PHE A 29 14.97 13.94 4.02
C PHE A 29 14.37 15.06 4.89
N PHE A 30 13.24 15.65 4.50
CA PHE A 30 12.56 16.70 5.29
C PHE A 30 11.87 16.16 6.54
N THR A 31 11.39 14.91 6.53
CA THR A 31 10.82 14.26 7.72
C THR A 31 11.85 14.00 8.82
N ALA A 32 13.14 13.96 8.48
CA ALA A 32 14.21 13.83 9.47
C ALA A 32 14.48 15.12 10.26
N GLN A 33 13.89 16.26 9.86
CA GLN A 33 14.34 17.58 10.33
C GLN A 33 13.22 18.54 10.80
N SER A 34 11.93 18.15 10.81
CA SER A 34 10.81 19.09 10.99
C SER A 34 9.75 18.72 12.04
N ASN A 35 8.95 19.72 12.44
CA ASN A 35 7.75 19.60 13.28
C ASN A 35 6.70 18.64 12.68
N THR A 36 5.99 17.92 13.55
CA THR A 36 4.94 16.94 13.20
C THR A 36 3.90 17.38 12.14
N PRO A 37 3.36 18.61 12.09
CA PRO A 37 2.41 19.02 11.05
C PRO A 37 3.00 19.08 9.64
N VAL A 38 4.29 19.44 9.50
CA VAL A 38 4.97 19.53 8.20
C VAL A 38 5.11 18.14 7.58
N ILE A 39 5.40 17.14 8.40
CA ILE A 39 5.48 15.72 8.01
C ILE A 39 4.15 15.25 7.41
N ILE A 40 3.02 15.52 8.08
CA ILE A 40 1.69 15.11 7.60
C ILE A 40 1.38 15.76 6.25
N MET A 41 1.60 17.08 6.13
CA MET A 41 1.36 17.80 4.87
C MET A 41 2.21 17.25 3.73
N SER A 42 3.48 16.92 4.01
CA SER A 42 4.38 16.33 3.01
C SER A 42 3.91 14.95 2.52
N ILE A 43 3.43 14.09 3.42
CA ILE A 43 2.89 12.77 3.08
C ILE A 43 1.63 12.92 2.22
N ILE A 44 0.70 13.80 2.60
CA ILE A 44 -0.51 14.07 1.84
C ILE A 44 -0.18 14.62 0.45
N LEU A 45 0.75 15.56 0.35
CA LEU A 45 1.17 16.14 -0.93
C LEU A 45 1.78 15.09 -1.85
N VAL A 46 2.72 14.28 -1.35
CA VAL A 46 3.38 13.24 -2.15
C VAL A 46 2.40 12.15 -2.57
N THR A 47 1.56 11.67 -1.65
CA THR A 47 0.54 10.66 -2.01
C THR A 47 -0.46 11.19 -3.02
N GLY A 48 -0.90 12.45 -2.88
CA GLY A 48 -1.78 13.10 -3.84
C GLY A 48 -1.15 13.26 -5.22
N LEU A 49 0.11 13.71 -5.28
CA LEU A 49 0.86 13.82 -6.53
C LEU A 49 1.06 12.45 -7.19
N MET A 50 1.52 11.45 -6.42
CA MET A 50 1.69 10.09 -6.92
C MET A 50 0.37 9.51 -7.45
N ALA A 51 -0.75 9.76 -6.76
CA ALA A 51 -2.07 9.31 -7.19
C ALA A 51 -2.49 10.00 -8.49
N TYR A 52 -2.30 11.32 -8.59
CA TYR A 52 -2.61 12.09 -9.80
C TYR A 52 -1.81 11.60 -11.01
N PHE A 53 -0.49 11.42 -10.86
CA PHE A 53 0.38 10.89 -11.92
C PHE A 53 -0.01 9.47 -12.29
N THR A 54 -0.23 8.59 -11.31
CA THR A 54 -0.63 7.21 -11.55
C THR A 54 -1.94 7.13 -12.34
N PHE A 55 -2.91 7.96 -11.98
CA PHE A 55 -4.19 8.06 -12.68
C PHE A 55 -4.04 8.62 -14.10
N ARG A 56 -3.28 9.72 -14.26
CA ARG A 56 -3.11 10.42 -15.55
C ARG A 56 -2.39 9.57 -16.59
N PHE A 57 -1.41 8.78 -16.17
CA PHE A 57 -0.56 7.97 -17.05
C PHE A 57 -0.95 6.48 -17.09
N HIS A 58 -2.08 6.10 -16.50
CA HIS A 58 -2.57 4.71 -16.46
C HIS A 58 -1.55 3.71 -15.86
N LEU A 59 -0.86 4.11 -14.78
CA LEU A 59 0.19 3.32 -14.13
C LEU A 59 -0.34 2.43 -12.99
N GLN A 60 -1.64 2.11 -12.96
CA GLN A 60 -2.26 1.34 -11.88
C GLN A 60 -1.62 -0.03 -11.66
N VAL A 61 -1.34 -0.74 -12.77
CA VAL A 61 -0.73 -2.08 -12.72
C VAL A 61 0.71 -2.00 -12.20
N LEU A 62 1.42 -0.92 -12.52
CA LEU A 62 2.76 -0.69 -12.01
C LEU A 62 2.71 -0.44 -10.51
N LEU A 63 1.81 0.43 -10.04
CA LEU A 63 1.59 0.68 -8.61
C LEU A 63 1.38 -0.64 -7.86
N LEU A 64 0.46 -1.49 -8.31
CA LEU A 64 0.22 -2.81 -7.72
C LEU A 64 1.47 -3.70 -7.66
N LYS A 65 2.27 -3.73 -8.73
CA LYS A 65 3.52 -4.50 -8.77
C LYS A 65 4.55 -3.96 -7.78
N THR A 66 4.71 -2.65 -7.71
CA THR A 66 5.63 -2.01 -6.76
C THR A 66 5.19 -2.25 -5.33
N THR A 67 3.89 -2.11 -5.04
CA THR A 67 3.32 -2.43 -3.72
C THR A 67 3.61 -3.87 -3.33
N ALA A 68 3.36 -4.84 -4.22
CA ALA A 68 3.61 -6.26 -3.95
C ALA A 68 5.09 -6.56 -3.68
N LEU A 69 6.01 -5.94 -4.41
CA LEU A 69 7.44 -6.10 -4.20
C LEU A 69 7.92 -5.46 -2.88
N THR A 70 7.39 -4.30 -2.53
CA THR A 70 7.83 -3.54 -1.34
C THR A 70 7.16 -3.97 -0.04
N LEU A 71 6.06 -4.73 -0.11
CA LEU A 71 5.28 -5.17 1.04
C LEU A 71 6.12 -5.93 2.08
N PRO A 72 7.00 -6.88 1.69
CA PRO A 72 7.88 -7.57 2.64
C PRO A 72 8.91 -6.67 3.30
N PHE A 73 9.27 -5.56 2.67
CA PHE A 73 10.24 -4.59 3.19
C PHE A 73 9.60 -3.48 4.02
N SER A 74 8.34 -3.64 4.42
CA SER A 74 7.64 -2.62 5.17
C SER A 74 8.21 -2.51 6.59
N ILE A 75 8.61 -1.31 7.00
CA ILE A 75 9.16 -1.00 8.31
C ILE A 75 8.13 -0.21 9.11
N GLU A 76 8.02 -0.49 10.40
CA GLU A 76 7.22 0.31 11.32
C GLU A 76 8.01 1.53 11.80
N ILE A 77 7.59 2.71 11.38
CA ILE A 77 8.16 3.99 11.82
C ILE A 77 7.23 4.58 12.90
N PRO A 78 7.75 5.05 14.05
CA PRO A 78 6.94 5.75 15.03
C PRO A 78 6.29 6.98 14.38
N PHE A 79 4.99 7.14 14.63
CA PHE A 79 4.15 8.22 14.11
C PHE A 79 3.40 8.87 15.29
N LEU A 80 2.49 9.81 15.01
CA LEU A 80 1.77 10.59 16.02
C LEU A 80 1.15 9.73 17.13
N MET A 81 1.25 10.22 18.37
CA MET A 81 0.53 9.73 19.56
C MET A 81 0.59 8.21 19.71
N GLU A 82 1.82 7.66 19.78
CA GLU A 82 2.11 6.22 19.95
C GLU A 82 1.66 5.31 18.80
N SER A 83 1.11 5.88 17.72
CA SER A 83 0.76 5.13 16.54
C SER A 83 2.00 4.83 15.69
N LYS A 84 2.00 3.71 14.96
CA LYS A 84 3.07 3.36 14.03
C LYS A 84 2.60 3.43 12.58
N LEU A 85 3.43 3.92 11.68
CA LEU A 85 3.18 3.95 10.24
C LEU A 85 4.00 2.85 9.56
N ARG A 86 3.35 1.99 8.77
CA ARG A 86 4.05 0.96 7.99
C ARG A 86 4.50 1.52 6.63
N PHE A 87 5.77 1.89 6.54
CA PHE A 87 6.38 2.45 5.35
C PHE A 87 7.12 1.37 4.54
N PRO A 88 7.00 1.29 3.20
CA PRO A 88 6.21 2.17 2.32
C PRO A 88 4.77 1.67 2.07
N GLY A 89 4.37 0.54 2.66
CA GLY A 89 3.12 -0.16 2.35
C GLY A 89 1.86 0.71 2.49
N GLU A 90 1.71 1.40 3.63
CA GLU A 90 0.54 2.26 3.88
C GLU A 90 0.48 3.44 2.90
N ILE A 91 1.64 3.99 2.48
CA ILE A 91 1.69 5.10 1.52
C ILE A 91 1.23 4.64 0.13
N PHE A 92 1.67 3.48 -0.32
CA PHE A 92 1.24 2.96 -1.62
C PHE A 92 -0.25 2.60 -1.64
N ILE A 93 -0.79 2.12 -0.52
CA ILE A 93 -2.22 1.79 -0.40
C ILE A 93 -3.05 3.06 -0.35
N LEU A 94 -2.61 4.07 0.38
CA LEU A 94 -3.25 5.39 0.37
C LEU A 94 -3.25 5.98 -1.06
N THR A 95 -2.14 5.86 -1.77
CA THR A 95 -2.02 6.27 -3.18
C THR A 95 -3.01 5.49 -4.05
N ALA A 96 -3.10 4.17 -3.92
CA ALA A 96 -4.02 3.33 -4.69
C ALA A 96 -5.49 3.67 -4.39
N ALA A 97 -5.82 3.97 -3.14
CA ALA A 97 -7.15 4.41 -2.74
C ALA A 97 -7.52 5.76 -3.37
N MET A 98 -6.60 6.74 -3.37
CA MET A 98 -6.81 8.02 -4.05
C MET A 98 -7.00 7.86 -5.57
N VAL A 99 -6.22 6.98 -6.21
CA VAL A 99 -6.42 6.64 -7.63
C VAL A 99 -7.81 6.05 -7.86
N LEU A 100 -8.25 5.15 -6.99
CA LEU A 100 -9.60 4.57 -7.06
C LEU A 100 -10.68 5.65 -6.96
N ILE A 101 -10.52 6.62 -6.05
CA ILE A 101 -11.43 7.78 -5.92
C ILE A 101 -11.46 8.58 -7.23
N PHE A 102 -10.30 8.91 -7.83
CA PHE A 102 -10.25 9.62 -9.12
C PHE A 102 -10.92 8.83 -10.26
N GLU A 103 -10.76 7.51 -10.28
CA GLU A 103 -11.46 6.66 -11.25
C GLU A 103 -12.97 6.67 -11.07
N ILE A 104 -13.44 6.65 -9.82
CA ILE A 104 -14.86 6.70 -9.49
C ILE A 104 -15.46 8.04 -9.92
N LEU A 105 -14.80 9.15 -9.57
CA LEU A 105 -15.26 10.50 -9.87
C LEU A 105 -15.35 10.80 -11.37
N LYS A 106 -14.50 10.16 -12.20
CA LYS A 106 -14.49 10.38 -13.65
C LYS A 106 -15.51 9.51 -14.41
N LYS A 107 -15.98 8.41 -13.82
CA LYS A 107 -16.86 7.47 -14.51
C LYS A 107 -18.34 7.87 -14.40
N PRO A 108 -19.15 7.67 -15.45
CA PRO A 108 -20.58 7.90 -15.37
C PRO A 108 -21.22 6.93 -14.36
N TYR A 109 -22.17 7.44 -13.56
CA TYR A 109 -22.82 6.72 -12.45
C TYR A 109 -23.32 5.31 -12.84
N LYS A 110 -23.82 5.15 -14.07
CA LYS A 110 -24.38 3.90 -14.60
C LYS A 110 -23.35 2.77 -14.77
N GLU A 111 -22.12 3.11 -15.15
CA GLU A 111 -21.02 2.13 -15.24
C GLU A 111 -20.49 1.77 -13.84
N LEU A 112 -20.59 2.71 -12.90
CA LEU A 112 -20.18 2.52 -11.53
C LEU A 112 -21.08 1.50 -10.82
N THR A 113 -22.40 1.62 -10.99
CA THR A 113 -23.37 0.74 -10.31
C THR A 113 -23.15 -0.72 -10.70
N ASN A 114 -23.08 -1.04 -12.00
CA ASN A 114 -22.89 -2.44 -12.42
C ASN A 114 -21.52 -3.02 -12.02
N ALA A 115 -20.46 -2.22 -12.03
CA ALA A 115 -19.10 -2.69 -11.74
C ALA A 115 -18.78 -2.80 -10.25
N PHE A 116 -19.55 -2.14 -9.39
CA PHE A 116 -19.32 -2.11 -7.94
C PHE A 116 -20.40 -2.85 -7.15
N HIS A 117 -21.61 -3.06 -7.69
CA HIS A 117 -22.73 -3.61 -6.91
C HIS A 117 -22.40 -4.97 -6.29
N ARG A 118 -21.71 -5.85 -7.03
CA ARG A 118 -21.37 -7.18 -6.52
C ARG A 118 -20.31 -7.11 -5.43
N GLU A 119 -19.25 -6.34 -5.62
CA GLU A 119 -18.14 -6.21 -4.69
C GLU A 119 -18.55 -5.44 -3.42
N PHE A 120 -19.39 -4.41 -3.57
CA PHE A 120 -19.84 -3.56 -2.48
C PHE A 120 -20.71 -4.32 -1.47
N LEU A 121 -21.53 -5.27 -1.93
CA LEU A 121 -22.32 -6.14 -1.05
C LEU A 121 -21.44 -6.95 -0.09
N TRP A 122 -20.27 -7.41 -0.53
CA TRP A 122 -19.33 -8.13 0.33
C TRP A 122 -18.54 -7.21 1.24
N ILE A 123 -18.18 -6.02 0.77
CA ILE A 123 -17.34 -5.06 1.50
C ILE A 123 -18.11 -4.37 2.64
N THR A 124 -19.38 -4.02 2.40
CA THR A 124 -20.22 -3.26 3.33
C THR A 124 -20.23 -3.84 4.76
N PRO A 125 -20.49 -5.13 5.00
CA PRO A 125 -20.52 -5.67 6.36
C PRO A 125 -19.16 -5.54 7.08
N PHE A 126 -18.04 -5.71 6.36
CA PHE A 126 -16.71 -5.52 6.95
C PHE A 126 -16.45 -4.05 7.30
N ILE A 127 -16.76 -3.12 6.39
CA ILE A 127 -16.62 -1.68 6.67
C ILE A 127 -17.47 -1.29 7.88
N MET A 128 -18.73 -1.74 7.93
CA MET A 128 -19.63 -1.44 9.04
C MET A 128 -19.08 -2.00 10.35
N ALA A 129 -18.56 -3.23 10.38
CA ALA A 129 -17.94 -3.80 11.56
C ALA A 129 -16.78 -2.94 12.09
N PHE A 130 -15.88 -2.47 11.20
CA PHE A 130 -14.77 -1.59 11.58
C PHE A 130 -15.21 -0.20 12.06
N ILE A 131 -16.30 0.35 11.51
CA ILE A 131 -16.82 1.66 11.94
C ILE A 131 -17.52 1.53 13.29
N ILE A 132 -18.38 0.52 13.44
CA ILE A 132 -19.15 0.27 14.66
C ILE A 132 -18.22 -0.04 15.84
N SER A 133 -17.07 -0.69 15.61
CA SER A 133 -16.12 -1.02 16.69
C SER A 133 -15.37 0.19 17.27
N ILE A 134 -15.29 1.32 16.57
CA ILE A 134 -14.53 2.51 17.01
C ILE A 134 -15.00 3.04 18.38
N PRO A 135 -16.29 3.34 18.61
CA PRO A 135 -16.76 3.90 19.88
C PRO A 135 -16.61 2.96 21.08
N PHE A 136 -16.45 1.64 20.85
CA PHE A 136 -16.29 0.66 21.93
C PHE A 136 -14.83 0.46 22.38
N SER A 137 -13.88 1.20 21.80
CA SER A 137 -12.47 1.10 22.15
C SER A 137 -12.07 2.11 23.23
N GLU A 138 -11.29 1.63 24.20
CA GLU A 138 -10.63 2.48 25.21
C GLU A 138 -9.64 3.48 24.56
N MET A 139 -9.06 3.11 23.42
CA MET A 139 -8.11 3.93 22.65
C MET A 139 -8.73 4.40 21.33
N ILE A 140 -9.70 5.32 21.42
CA ILE A 140 -10.51 5.79 20.27
C ILE A 140 -9.65 6.22 19.07
N PHE A 141 -8.60 7.02 19.28
CA PHE A 141 -7.75 7.52 18.19
C PHE A 141 -6.97 6.41 17.48
N VAL A 142 -6.45 5.44 18.24
CA VAL A 142 -5.71 4.31 17.68
C VAL A 142 -6.65 3.41 16.90
N SER A 143 -7.83 3.12 17.45
CA SER A 143 -8.85 2.32 16.78
C SER A 143 -9.42 3.00 15.54
N ALA A 144 -9.65 4.31 15.56
CA ALA A 144 -10.10 5.06 14.39
C ALA A 144 -9.09 4.96 13.24
N LYS A 145 -7.79 5.15 13.53
CA LYS A 145 -6.73 4.97 12.53
C LYS A 145 -6.70 3.52 12.02
N PHE A 146 -6.71 2.54 12.92
CA PHE A 146 -6.68 1.13 12.55
C PHE A 146 -7.87 0.76 11.65
N SER A 147 -9.08 1.17 12.01
CA SER A 147 -10.28 0.98 11.19
C SER A 147 -10.15 1.68 9.84
N PHE A 148 -9.69 2.93 9.80
CA PHE A 148 -9.48 3.67 8.55
C PHE A 148 -8.50 2.95 7.62
N VAL A 149 -7.34 2.55 8.12
CA VAL A 149 -6.34 1.82 7.33
C VAL A 149 -6.94 0.51 6.81
N ASN A 150 -7.59 -0.30 7.65
CA ASN A 150 -8.19 -1.56 7.20
C ASN A 150 -9.28 -1.35 6.14
N ILE A 151 -10.12 -0.33 6.28
CA ILE A 151 -11.13 0.02 5.27
C ILE A 151 -10.47 0.36 3.94
N LEU A 152 -9.35 1.11 3.94
CA LEU A 152 -8.58 1.39 2.73
C LEU A 152 -8.00 0.12 2.12
N TYR A 153 -7.40 -0.76 2.93
CA TYR A 153 -6.87 -2.05 2.47
C TYR A 153 -7.97 -2.88 1.79
N ILE A 154 -9.11 -3.06 2.46
CA ILE A 154 -10.24 -3.85 1.94
C ILE A 154 -10.72 -3.25 0.61
N SER A 155 -10.89 -1.93 0.55
CA SER A 155 -11.35 -1.24 -0.66
C SER A 155 -10.35 -1.39 -1.82
N VAL A 156 -9.05 -1.21 -1.57
CA VAL A 156 -8.01 -1.35 -2.60
C VAL A 156 -7.88 -2.82 -3.04
N PHE A 157 -7.86 -3.79 -2.13
CA PHE A 157 -7.70 -5.19 -2.49
C PHE A 157 -8.92 -5.76 -3.22
N LEU A 158 -10.13 -5.49 -2.74
CA LEU A 158 -11.33 -6.09 -3.35
C LEU A 158 -11.75 -5.36 -4.61
N ILE A 159 -11.73 -4.02 -4.62
CA ILE A 159 -12.20 -3.24 -5.76
C ILE A 159 -11.06 -2.99 -6.75
N PHE A 160 -9.98 -2.35 -6.29
CA PHE A 160 -8.94 -1.87 -7.20
C PHE A 160 -8.12 -3.02 -7.78
N LEU A 161 -7.61 -3.92 -6.95
CA LEU A 161 -6.89 -5.11 -7.41
C LEU A 161 -7.85 -6.08 -8.14
N GLY A 162 -9.03 -6.35 -7.58
CA GLY A 162 -10.03 -7.24 -8.21
C GLY A 162 -10.37 -6.83 -9.66
N ARG A 163 -10.57 -5.53 -9.91
CA ARG A 163 -10.80 -5.00 -11.28
C ARG A 163 -9.61 -5.22 -12.21
N HIS A 164 -8.38 -5.07 -11.72
CA HIS A 164 -7.17 -5.23 -12.54
C HIS A 164 -6.85 -6.69 -12.82
N LEU A 165 -7.14 -7.60 -11.88
CA LEU A 165 -7.01 -9.04 -12.05
C LEU A 165 -7.96 -9.57 -13.13
N ARG A 166 -9.23 -9.13 -13.14
CA ARG A 166 -10.19 -9.52 -14.19
C ARG A 166 -9.76 -9.11 -15.59
N LYS A 167 -9.09 -7.95 -15.72
CA LYS A 167 -8.56 -7.46 -17.00
C LYS A 167 -7.26 -8.14 -17.42
N ASN A 168 -6.48 -8.65 -16.47
CA ASN A 168 -5.15 -9.21 -16.69
C ASN A 168 -4.99 -10.53 -15.90
N PRO A 169 -5.40 -11.68 -16.46
CA PRO A 169 -5.40 -12.95 -15.72
C PRO A 169 -4.00 -13.38 -15.23
N GLY A 170 -2.94 -13.05 -15.97
CA GLY A 170 -1.55 -13.32 -15.55
C GLY A 170 -0.98 -12.35 -14.51
N LEU A 171 -1.74 -11.32 -14.09
CA LEU A 171 -1.26 -10.35 -13.10
C LEU A 171 -1.10 -10.99 -11.73
N PHE A 172 -2.00 -11.90 -11.33
CA PHE A 172 -1.93 -12.56 -10.02
C PHE A 172 -0.61 -13.31 -9.83
N SER A 173 -0.25 -14.19 -10.76
CA SER A 173 1.01 -14.95 -10.70
C SER A 173 2.23 -14.04 -10.67
N ARG A 174 2.21 -12.93 -11.41
CA ARG A 174 3.29 -11.94 -11.38
C ARG A 174 3.40 -11.22 -10.05
N LEU A 175 2.27 -10.84 -9.43
CA LEU A 175 2.27 -10.22 -8.10
C LEU A 175 2.79 -11.21 -7.05
N LEU A 176 2.37 -12.47 -7.13
CA LEU A 176 2.83 -13.53 -6.22
C LEU A 176 4.34 -13.79 -6.37
N LEU A 177 4.85 -13.80 -7.60
CA LEU A 177 6.29 -13.90 -7.87
C LEU A 177 7.05 -12.71 -7.27
N LEU A 178 6.60 -11.47 -7.53
CA LEU A 178 7.25 -10.26 -6.99
C LEU A 178 7.25 -10.23 -5.47
N TYR A 179 6.13 -10.61 -4.85
CA TYR A 179 6.02 -10.75 -3.41
C TYR A 179 6.97 -11.83 -2.88
N GLY A 180 7.03 -12.99 -3.53
CA GLY A 180 7.96 -14.07 -3.20
C GLY A 180 9.43 -13.65 -3.28
N VAL A 181 9.80 -12.88 -4.31
CA VAL A 181 11.15 -12.28 -4.42
C VAL A 181 11.44 -11.38 -3.22
N GLY A 182 10.49 -10.52 -2.83
CA GLY A 182 10.66 -9.67 -1.64
C GLY A 182 10.85 -10.49 -0.35
N ILE A 183 10.06 -11.56 -0.17
CA ILE A 183 10.22 -12.48 0.97
C ILE A 183 11.59 -13.13 0.97
N ILE A 184 12.08 -13.62 -0.18
CA ILE A 184 13.38 -14.30 -0.27
C ILE A 184 14.50 -13.37 0.21
N VAL A 185 14.46 -12.08 -0.16
CA VAL A 185 15.44 -11.10 0.31
C VAL A 185 15.36 -10.91 1.82
N VAL A 186 14.15 -10.80 2.39
CA VAL A 186 13.98 -10.68 3.84
C VAL A 186 14.43 -11.96 4.57
N TRP A 187 14.24 -13.12 3.95
CA TRP A 187 14.76 -14.40 4.45
C TRP A 187 16.28 -14.43 4.48
N ILE A 188 16.94 -14.04 3.40
CA ILE A 188 18.41 -13.94 3.33
C ILE A 188 18.92 -13.00 4.44
N TRP A 189 18.25 -11.87 4.66
CA TRP A 189 18.55 -10.96 5.76
C TRP A 189 18.40 -11.62 7.14
N GLY A 190 17.30 -12.34 7.37
CA GLY A 190 17.06 -13.07 8.61
C GLY A 190 18.12 -14.13 8.87
N PHE A 191 18.51 -14.89 7.84
CA PHE A 191 19.60 -15.87 7.92
C PHE A 191 20.95 -15.22 8.21
N TYR A 192 21.25 -14.08 7.58
CA TYR A 192 22.47 -13.32 7.86
C TYR A 192 22.53 -12.89 9.34
N ARG A 193 21.42 -12.37 9.89
CA ARG A 193 21.34 -12.02 11.33
C ARG A 193 21.47 -13.23 12.25
N LEU A 194 20.85 -14.34 11.89
CA LEU A 194 20.93 -15.57 12.67
C LEU A 194 22.38 -16.10 12.72
N TRP A 195 23.08 -16.04 11.60
CA TRP A 195 24.52 -16.38 11.52
C TRP A 195 25.36 -15.46 12.41
N GLN A 196 25.12 -14.15 12.38
CA GLN A 196 25.85 -13.19 13.23
C GLN A 196 25.67 -13.47 14.73
N TRP A 197 24.55 -14.06 15.13
CA TRP A 197 24.23 -14.35 16.52
C TRP A 197 24.38 -15.85 16.84
N GLU A 198 25.23 -16.55 16.07
CA GLU A 198 25.65 -17.94 16.30
C GLU A 198 24.48 -18.92 16.45
N PHE A 199 23.38 -18.68 15.72
CA PHE A 199 22.16 -19.48 15.81
C PHE A 199 21.55 -19.55 17.23
N ASN A 200 21.77 -18.53 18.06
CA ASN A 200 21.20 -18.47 19.40
C ASN A 200 19.65 -18.42 19.35
N PRO A 201 18.91 -19.39 19.93
CA PRO A 201 17.46 -19.43 19.83
C PRO A 201 16.74 -18.28 20.54
N VAL A 202 17.38 -17.63 21.53
CA VAL A 202 16.83 -16.48 22.27
C VAL A 202 16.50 -15.31 21.34
N VAL A 203 17.13 -15.29 20.18
CA VAL A 203 17.17 -14.15 19.30
C VAL A 203 16.28 -14.25 18.08
N MET A 204 15.66 -15.41 17.90
CA MET A 204 14.70 -15.69 16.82
C MET A 204 13.56 -14.67 16.80
N ARG A 205 13.26 -14.04 17.94
CA ARG A 205 12.25 -12.97 18.06
C ARG A 205 12.67 -11.64 17.41
N GLY A 206 13.92 -11.49 16.98
CA GLY A 206 14.46 -10.23 16.41
C GLY A 206 15.13 -10.36 15.05
N ILE A 207 15.28 -11.58 14.50
CA ILE A 207 16.06 -11.81 13.27
C ILE A 207 15.46 -11.14 12.04
N PHE A 208 14.13 -10.96 11.99
CA PHE A 208 13.47 -10.30 10.87
C PHE A 208 13.26 -8.79 11.07
N GLN A 209 13.73 -8.22 12.18
CA GLN A 209 13.75 -6.76 12.32
C GLN A 209 14.73 -6.15 11.29
N PRO A 210 14.41 -4.98 10.70
CA PRO A 210 13.29 -4.07 11.04
C PRO A 210 11.96 -4.35 10.31
N PHE A 211 11.89 -5.38 9.47
CA PHE A 211 10.77 -5.62 8.55
C PHE A 211 9.55 -6.29 9.22
N TYR A 212 9.80 -7.25 10.11
CA TYR A 212 8.75 -7.97 10.83
C TYR A 212 9.00 -7.90 12.33
N LYS A 213 8.01 -7.38 13.08
CA LYS A 213 8.08 -7.23 14.54
C LYS A 213 7.40 -8.39 15.28
N ASP A 214 6.36 -8.97 14.67
CA ASP A 214 5.55 -10.03 15.27
C ASP A 214 5.86 -11.38 14.60
N HIS A 215 6.58 -12.23 15.33
CA HIS A 215 6.62 -13.66 15.01
C HIS A 215 5.62 -14.33 15.94
N THR A 216 4.32 -14.19 15.67
CA THR A 216 3.32 -15.11 16.25
C THR A 216 3.64 -16.57 15.88
N ILE A 217 4.47 -16.80 14.85
CA ILE A 217 4.96 -18.13 14.43
C ILE A 217 6.09 -18.67 15.32
N PHE A 218 6.93 -17.81 15.93
CA PHE A 218 8.09 -18.23 16.75
C PHE A 218 8.02 -17.78 18.22
N GLY A 219 7.00 -17.02 18.61
CA GLY A 219 6.82 -16.45 19.94
C GLY A 219 5.76 -17.13 20.81
N ALA A 220 5.03 -18.11 20.29
CA ALA A 220 4.13 -18.94 21.09
C ALA A 220 4.93 -20.03 21.81
N SER A 221 5.60 -19.63 22.89
CA SER A 221 6.27 -20.49 23.88
C SER A 221 6.09 -19.90 25.26
#